data_AF-A0A7R7I0F4-F1
#
_entry.id   AF-A0A7R7I0F4-F1
#
_cell.length_a   1.000
_cell.length_b   1.000
_cell.length_c   1.000
_cell.angle_alpha   90.00
_cell.angle_beta   90.00
_cell.angle_gamma   90.00
#
_symmetry.space_group_name_H-M   'P 1'
#
loop_
_entity.id
_entity.type
_entity.pdbx_description
1 polymer ?
#
loop_
_entity_poly.entity_id
_entity_poly.type
_entity_poly.pdbx_seq_one_letter_code
_entity_poly.pdbx_strand_id
1 'polypeptide(L)'
;MNTTMPMIKITATPNNADIVGTSHGLRHRIGVEDCVEWEGSMGYNIAIWRKAQRSMSEHTPPYSACTDPICEVDGVGAVREAVSGQLEDPVSTGAWMTSTNTAAVLDTDDASPQAAGRPSLRWQFGDVGGQWNADAATPLTVISGGSMSGERSGSGSSGGFSPGWCATGLGEYRPCRYTYQRYPYESLPPLDSAEFTGTFRWLGGLGEPVAEQVTVLDRVSASLAAEGLTLPLDFVAFQTDSKLDGALDEVSVTGCWTDISQPLPSPVEAGAFLVRFLRDQQDCVIWYLYLRPAGETFVVFSDIDYEGEYEARRDGYETETDLDDPEQQRSAISWCAPSFEEFAYRFWVENHLWRALRANDVSGLEPWVRDYLRHYFPPSS
;
A
#
# COMPACT_ATOMS: atom_id res chain seq x y z
N MET A 1 -32.44 -50.07 58.39
CA MET A 1 -32.17 -50.87 57.17
C MET A 1 -30.85 -50.36 56.60
N ASN A 2 -29.83 -51.22 56.62
CA ASN A 2 -28.49 -50.93 56.10
C ASN A 2 -28.54 -50.82 54.58
N THR A 3 -27.89 -49.81 54.01
CA THR A 3 -27.46 -49.87 52.60
C THR A 3 -26.06 -49.29 52.49
N THR A 4 -25.18 -50.18 52.06
CA THR A 4 -23.74 -50.10 51.97
C THR A 4 -23.32 -49.34 50.71
N MET A 5 -22.21 -48.59 50.80
CA MET A 5 -21.55 -47.84 49.71
C MET A 5 -21.12 -48.73 48.52
N PRO A 6 -20.65 -48.09 47.43
CA PRO A 6 -19.31 -48.45 46.96
C PRO A 6 -18.34 -47.26 46.96
N MET A 7 -17.16 -47.52 47.53
CA MET A 7 -15.94 -46.72 47.38
C MET A 7 -15.41 -46.79 45.95
N ILE A 8 -14.98 -45.66 45.40
CA ILE A 8 -14.10 -45.61 44.24
C ILE A 8 -12.65 -45.60 44.75
N LYS A 9 -11.89 -46.63 44.37
CA LYS A 9 -10.44 -46.73 44.56
C LYS A 9 -9.74 -45.81 43.55
N ILE A 10 -8.95 -44.86 44.04
CA ILE A 10 -7.93 -44.17 43.25
C ILE A 10 -6.61 -44.89 43.53
N THR A 11 -6.07 -45.58 42.52
CA THR A 11 -4.72 -46.16 42.55
C THR A 11 -3.74 -45.14 41.97
N ALA A 12 -2.83 -44.67 42.81
CA ALA A 12 -1.60 -43.97 42.41
C ALA A 12 -0.51 -45.00 42.05
N THR A 13 0.23 -44.75 40.98
CA THR A 13 1.50 -45.43 40.67
C THR A 13 2.68 -44.48 40.89
N PRO A 14 3.80 -44.95 41.46
CA PRO A 14 4.88 -44.11 41.95
C PRO A 14 5.98 -43.80 40.91
N ASN A 15 6.69 -42.71 41.21
CA ASN A 15 7.91 -42.19 40.61
C ASN A 15 9.07 -43.20 40.56
N ASN A 16 9.94 -43.05 39.55
CA ASN A 16 11.37 -42.70 39.68
C ASN A 16 12.18 -43.22 38.48
N ALA A 17 13.00 -42.36 37.86
CA ALA A 17 14.46 -42.37 38.03
C ALA A 17 15.17 -41.57 36.94
N ASP A 18 16.07 -40.70 37.39
CA ASP A 18 17.15 -40.06 36.66
C ASP A 18 18.00 -41.06 35.84
N ILE A 19 18.41 -40.68 34.62
CA ILE A 19 19.72 -41.04 34.06
C ILE A 19 20.31 -39.86 33.27
N VAL A 20 21.57 -39.62 33.62
CA VAL A 20 22.57 -38.69 33.10
C VAL A 20 22.99 -39.00 31.66
N GLY A 21 23.09 -37.95 30.83
CA GLY A 21 24.18 -37.67 29.89
C GLY A 21 24.37 -38.56 28.65
N THR A 22 24.27 -37.96 27.47
CA THR A 22 25.40 -37.87 26.51
C THR A 22 25.07 -36.94 25.34
N SER A 23 26.00 -36.00 25.12
CA SER A 23 26.09 -35.11 23.97
C SER A 23 26.25 -35.88 22.66
N HIS A 24 25.43 -35.56 21.65
CA HIS A 24 25.76 -35.77 20.23
C HIS A 24 25.42 -34.50 19.45
N GLY A 25 26.47 -33.85 18.94
CA GLY A 25 26.36 -32.69 18.07
C GLY A 25 25.89 -33.11 16.69
N LEU A 26 24.72 -32.62 16.28
CA LEU A 26 24.32 -32.58 14.88
C LEU A 26 24.76 -31.24 14.29
N ARG A 27 25.89 -31.27 13.57
CA ARG A 27 26.21 -30.26 12.54
C ARG A 27 25.36 -30.55 11.32
N HIS A 28 24.28 -29.81 11.12
CA HIS A 28 23.71 -29.67 9.77
C HIS A 28 24.54 -28.62 9.01
N ARG A 29 25.32 -29.10 8.03
CA ARG A 29 25.78 -28.29 6.91
C ARG A 29 24.55 -27.93 6.10
N ILE A 30 24.16 -26.65 6.15
CA ILE A 30 23.35 -26.06 5.08
C ILE A 30 24.36 -25.71 3.99
N GLY A 31 24.25 -26.40 2.85
CA GLY A 31 24.99 -26.06 1.64
C GLY A 31 24.52 -24.69 1.17
N VAL A 32 25.47 -23.77 1.08
CA VAL A 32 25.30 -22.44 0.49
C VAL A 32 25.77 -22.57 -0.95
N GLU A 33 24.89 -22.93 -1.86
CA GLU A 33 25.12 -22.70 -3.30
C GLU A 33 23.77 -22.28 -3.93
N ASP A 34 23.86 -21.26 -4.79
CA ASP A 34 22.82 -20.54 -5.55
C ASP A 34 22.11 -19.36 -4.87
N CYS A 35 22.92 -18.38 -4.44
CA CYS A 35 22.52 -16.98 -4.41
C CYS A 35 22.60 -16.40 -5.83
N VAL A 36 21.45 -16.16 -6.47
CA VAL A 36 21.37 -15.12 -7.51
C VAL A 36 21.40 -13.78 -6.78
N GLU A 37 22.56 -13.13 -6.78
CA GLU A 37 22.72 -11.76 -6.29
C GLU A 37 21.82 -10.82 -7.11
N TRP A 38 20.92 -10.12 -6.42
CA TRP A 38 20.13 -9.04 -7.00
C TRP A 38 20.79 -7.72 -6.62
N GLU A 39 21.54 -7.13 -7.55
CA GLU A 39 22.16 -5.80 -7.41
C GLU A 39 21.16 -4.64 -7.37
N GLY A 40 19.84 -4.89 -7.48
CA GLY A 40 18.81 -3.84 -7.38
C GLY A 40 18.51 -3.33 -5.96
N SER A 41 19.10 -3.90 -4.92
CA SER A 41 18.86 -3.47 -3.52
C SER A 41 19.41 -2.07 -3.19
N MET A 42 20.27 -1.49 -4.03
CA MET A 42 20.78 -0.13 -3.84
C MET A 42 19.75 0.94 -4.26
N GLY A 43 18.93 0.65 -5.29
CA GLY A 43 17.89 1.57 -5.78
C GLY A 43 16.76 1.78 -4.75
N TYR A 44 16.37 0.71 -4.06
CA TYR A 44 15.31 0.74 -3.05
C TYR A 44 15.59 1.70 -1.88
N ASN A 45 16.86 1.80 -1.44
CA ASN A 45 17.25 2.73 -0.37
C ASN A 45 17.31 4.19 -0.84
N ILE A 46 17.62 4.44 -2.12
CA ILE A 46 17.68 5.80 -2.69
C ILE A 46 16.28 6.36 -2.92
N ALA A 47 15.33 5.54 -3.38
CA ALA A 47 13.94 5.93 -3.56
C ALA A 47 13.28 6.32 -2.23
N ILE A 48 13.48 5.52 -1.17
CA ILE A 48 12.99 5.85 0.19
C ILE A 48 13.59 7.17 0.69
N TRP A 49 14.89 7.42 0.45
CA TRP A 49 15.53 8.68 0.85
C TRP A 49 14.98 9.89 0.08
N ARG A 50 14.79 9.78 -1.24
CA ARG A 50 14.23 10.85 -2.08
C ARG A 50 12.76 11.13 -1.72
N LYS A 51 11.95 10.10 -1.46
CA LYS A 51 10.56 10.22 -1.01
C LYS A 51 10.46 10.89 0.37
N ALA A 52 11.31 10.49 1.33
CA ALA A 52 11.40 11.18 2.62
C ALA A 52 11.79 12.67 2.47
N GLN A 53 12.66 12.98 1.51
CA GLN A 53 13.08 14.36 1.22
C GLN A 53 11.96 15.20 0.59
N ARG A 54 11.11 14.60 -0.27
CA ARG A 54 9.93 15.25 -0.87
C ARG A 54 8.85 15.51 0.18
N SER A 55 8.53 14.53 1.03
CA SER A 55 7.58 14.67 2.15
C SER A 55 7.97 15.78 3.15
N MET A 56 9.27 15.93 3.44
CA MET A 56 9.78 17.03 4.29
C MET A 56 9.68 18.41 3.63
N SER A 57 9.68 18.50 2.29
CA SER A 57 9.60 19.78 1.57
C SER A 57 8.18 20.34 1.51
N GLU A 58 7.16 19.46 1.49
CA GLU A 58 5.75 19.84 1.33
C GLU A 58 5.07 20.25 2.65
N HIS A 59 5.69 19.98 3.80
CA HIS A 59 5.16 20.29 5.13
C HIS A 59 5.80 21.51 5.82
N THR A 60 6.38 22.45 5.07
CA THR A 60 6.83 23.73 5.66
C THR A 60 5.63 24.68 5.78
N PRO A 61 5.08 24.97 6.98
CA PRO A 61 4.02 25.96 7.10
C PRO A 61 4.59 27.34 6.75
N PRO A 62 3.81 28.22 6.08
CA PRO A 62 4.27 29.56 5.82
C PRO A 62 4.43 30.31 7.16
N TYR A 63 5.66 30.71 7.47
CA TYR A 63 5.93 31.70 8.51
C TYR A 63 5.24 33.01 8.10
N SER A 64 4.06 33.29 8.66
CA SER A 64 3.45 34.62 8.56
C SER A 64 4.25 35.58 9.44
N ALA A 65 4.92 36.54 8.82
CA ALA A 65 5.49 37.67 9.54
C ALA A 65 4.36 38.50 10.18
N CYS A 66 4.23 38.42 11.51
CA CYS A 66 3.46 39.39 12.28
C CYS A 66 4.20 40.73 12.29
N THR A 67 3.69 41.70 11.55
CA THR A 67 3.99 43.11 11.75
C THR A 67 2.84 43.75 12.51
N ASP A 68 2.97 43.90 13.82
CA ASP A 68 2.25 44.95 14.56
C ASP A 68 3.12 45.47 15.72
N PRO A 69 3.20 46.79 15.92
CA PRO A 69 3.99 47.42 16.96
C PRO A 69 3.17 47.72 18.23
N ILE A 70 3.89 48.07 19.30
CA ILE A 70 3.44 48.72 20.56
C ILE A 70 3.28 47.77 21.76
N CYS A 71 4.28 47.83 22.64
CA CYS A 71 4.11 48.19 24.06
C CYS A 71 5.50 48.39 24.72
N GLU A 72 5.85 49.65 25.00
CA GLU A 72 6.87 50.02 25.98
C GLU A 72 6.42 49.58 27.37
N VAL A 73 7.28 48.90 28.14
CA VAL A 73 7.46 49.17 29.58
C VAL A 73 8.89 48.81 30.00
N ASP A 74 9.47 49.72 30.80
CA ASP A 74 10.79 49.74 31.42
C ASP A 74 11.24 48.48 32.18
N GLY A 75 12.57 48.30 32.26
CA GLY A 75 13.17 47.33 33.19
C GLY A 75 14.70 47.23 33.13
N VAL A 76 15.38 48.23 33.70
CA VAL A 76 16.83 48.22 33.98
C VAL A 76 17.19 47.09 34.95
N GLY A 77 18.24 46.32 34.66
CA GLY A 77 18.79 45.34 35.61
C GLY A 77 20.03 44.61 35.09
N ALA A 78 21.19 45.25 35.23
CA ALA A 78 22.50 44.63 34.99
C ALA A 78 22.89 43.70 36.14
N VAL A 79 23.38 42.48 35.84
CA VAL A 79 24.39 41.79 36.66
C VAL A 79 25.33 41.01 35.74
N ARG A 80 26.60 41.44 35.75
CA ARG A 80 27.77 40.65 35.38
C ARG A 80 28.01 39.59 36.47
N GLU A 81 28.29 38.35 36.10
CA GLU A 81 29.38 37.62 36.76
C GLU A 81 29.94 36.52 35.88
N ALA A 82 31.25 36.38 35.98
CA ALA A 82 32.10 35.53 35.18
C ALA A 82 32.29 34.17 35.85
N VAL A 83 32.45 33.10 35.07
CA VAL A 83 33.29 31.97 35.48
C VAL A 83 34.15 31.54 34.29
N SER A 84 35.44 31.76 34.50
CA SER A 84 36.58 31.23 33.77
C SER A 84 36.74 29.73 34.04
N GLY A 85 37.02 28.95 33.01
CA GLY A 85 37.49 27.56 33.12
C GLY A 85 38.21 27.12 31.86
N GLN A 86 39.52 27.34 31.82
CA GLN A 86 40.44 26.68 30.88
C GLN A 86 40.53 25.19 31.23
N LEU A 87 40.64 24.30 30.23
CA LEU A 87 41.78 23.39 30.03
C LEU A 87 41.54 22.41 28.86
N GLU A 88 42.56 22.39 27.99
CA GLU A 88 43.12 21.29 27.20
C GLU A 88 42.45 20.79 25.90
N ASP A 89 43.12 21.15 24.79
CA ASP A 89 43.20 20.40 23.54
C ASP A 89 43.78 18.99 23.77
N PRO A 90 43.41 18.02 22.90
CA PRO A 90 44.45 17.59 21.97
C PRO A 90 43.99 17.45 20.51
N VAL A 91 44.92 17.86 19.66
CA VAL A 91 45.14 17.58 18.23
C VAL A 91 44.62 16.20 17.78
N SER A 92 43.83 16.15 16.69
CA SER A 92 44.26 15.57 15.40
C SER A 92 43.12 15.41 14.37
N THR A 93 43.33 16.04 13.20
CA THR A 93 43.02 15.59 11.83
C THR A 93 41.59 15.17 11.45
N GLY A 94 40.97 15.98 10.59
CA GLY A 94 39.87 15.55 9.72
C GLY A 94 39.37 16.72 8.87
N ALA A 95 39.77 16.76 7.61
CA ALA A 95 39.43 17.81 6.66
C ALA A 95 37.92 17.88 6.40
N TRP A 96 37.33 19.06 6.61
CA TRP A 96 36.00 19.40 6.11
C TRP A 96 36.14 20.51 5.08
N MET A 97 35.72 20.22 3.83
CA MET A 97 35.45 21.25 2.83
C MET A 97 34.21 22.02 3.26
N THR A 98 34.39 23.23 3.78
CA THR A 98 33.31 24.21 3.89
C THR A 98 33.22 24.99 2.58
N SER A 99 32.15 24.75 1.81
CA SER A 99 31.73 25.67 0.76
C SER A 99 31.07 26.89 1.42
N THR A 100 31.73 28.03 1.29
CA THR A 100 31.18 29.35 1.57
C THR A 100 30.25 29.78 0.45
N ASN A 101 28.97 30.00 0.75
CA ASN A 101 28.07 30.77 -0.12
C ASN A 101 28.34 32.26 0.08
N THR A 102 28.90 32.88 -0.95
CA THR A 102 29.08 34.33 -1.07
C THR A 102 27.73 34.99 -1.27
N ALA A 103 27.32 35.82 -0.31
CA ALA A 103 26.22 36.75 -0.46
C ALA A 103 26.63 37.87 -1.43
N ALA A 104 25.92 38.02 -2.54
CA ALA A 104 26.00 39.20 -3.38
C ALA A 104 24.93 40.20 -2.91
N VAL A 105 25.43 41.28 -2.32
CA VAL A 105 24.72 42.54 -2.10
C VAL A 105 24.55 43.21 -3.47
N LEU A 106 23.31 43.52 -3.86
CA LEU A 106 23.05 44.57 -4.85
C LEU A 106 22.13 45.60 -4.22
N ASP A 107 22.71 46.78 -4.11
CA ASP A 107 22.14 48.02 -3.61
C ASP A 107 21.16 48.61 -4.63
N THR A 108 20.22 49.36 -4.09
CA THR A 108 19.11 50.02 -4.76
C THR A 108 19.57 51.21 -5.61
N ASP A 109 18.81 51.56 -6.65
CA ASP A 109 18.10 52.85 -6.67
C ASP A 109 17.22 53.05 -7.92
N ASP A 110 15.96 53.34 -7.62
CA ASP A 110 15.09 54.39 -8.14
C ASP A 110 14.86 54.58 -9.66
N ALA A 111 13.62 54.31 -10.09
CA ALA A 111 12.77 55.27 -10.82
C ALA A 111 11.38 54.65 -11.15
N SER A 112 10.36 55.08 -10.42
CA SER A 112 8.95 55.12 -10.87
C SER A 112 8.67 56.46 -11.58
N PRO A 113 7.50 56.73 -12.22
CA PRO A 113 6.31 55.88 -12.43
C PRO A 113 5.76 55.91 -13.88
N GLN A 114 4.88 54.97 -14.25
CA GLN A 114 3.64 55.31 -14.98
C GLN A 114 2.62 54.17 -15.00
N ALA A 115 1.37 54.60 -14.96
CA ALA A 115 0.16 53.83 -14.75
C ALA A 115 -0.27 53.00 -15.99
N ALA A 116 -0.78 51.79 -15.75
CA ALA A 116 -1.75 51.13 -16.62
C ALA A 116 -2.56 50.12 -15.80
N GLY A 117 -3.90 50.19 -15.97
CA GLY A 117 -4.89 49.54 -15.12
C GLY A 117 -4.91 48.02 -15.16
N ARG A 118 -5.29 47.43 -14.03
CA ARG A 118 -5.69 46.03 -13.92
C ARG A 118 -7.18 45.88 -14.29
N PRO A 119 -7.57 44.90 -15.12
CA PRO A 119 -8.97 44.57 -15.28
C PRO A 119 -9.48 43.82 -14.04
N SER A 120 -10.60 44.29 -13.52
CA SER A 120 -11.43 43.58 -12.53
C SER A 120 -12.18 42.47 -13.26
N LEU A 121 -11.84 41.21 -12.97
CA LEU A 121 -12.66 40.07 -13.33
C LEU A 121 -13.81 39.97 -12.33
N ARG A 122 -14.97 40.48 -12.76
CA ARG A 122 -16.24 40.41 -12.05
C ARG A 122 -16.94 39.11 -12.48
N TRP A 123 -17.01 38.12 -11.61
CA TRP A 123 -17.89 36.97 -11.81
C TRP A 123 -19.34 37.41 -11.60
N GLN A 124 -20.12 37.42 -12.67
CA GLN A 124 -21.58 37.50 -12.59
C GLN A 124 -22.10 36.06 -12.46
N PHE A 125 -22.71 35.74 -11.32
CA PHE A 125 -23.58 34.57 -11.22
C PHE A 125 -24.86 34.90 -11.96
N GLY A 126 -25.04 34.27 -13.13
CA GLY A 126 -26.33 34.20 -13.79
C GLY A 126 -27.22 33.21 -13.05
N ASP A 127 -28.29 33.72 -12.45
CA ASP A 127 -29.37 32.93 -11.89
C ASP A 127 -30.07 32.19 -13.03
N VAL A 128 -29.81 30.87 -13.16
CA VAL A 128 -30.59 29.98 -14.02
C VAL A 128 -31.39 29.08 -13.11
N GLY A 129 -32.62 29.51 -12.81
CA GLY A 129 -33.63 28.69 -12.15
C GLY A 129 -34.00 27.51 -13.05
N GLY A 130 -33.29 26.40 -12.88
CA GLY A 130 -33.65 25.09 -13.43
C GLY A 130 -34.47 24.32 -12.41
N GLN A 131 -35.75 24.16 -12.70
CA GLN A 131 -36.69 23.33 -11.96
C GLN A 131 -36.29 21.85 -12.14
N TRP A 132 -35.78 21.21 -11.08
CA TRP A 132 -35.44 19.79 -11.08
C TRP A 132 -36.73 18.96 -10.97
N ASN A 133 -37.06 18.23 -12.04
CA ASN A 133 -38.06 17.16 -12.00
C ASN A 133 -37.40 15.90 -11.42
N ALA A 134 -37.94 15.41 -10.30
CA ALA A 134 -37.45 14.26 -9.55
C ALA A 134 -38.00 12.91 -10.05
N ASP A 135 -38.22 12.76 -11.36
CA ASP A 135 -38.81 11.54 -11.93
C ASP A 135 -38.05 11.10 -13.20
N ALA A 136 -36.90 10.43 -13.02
CA ALA A 136 -36.32 9.47 -13.97
C ALA A 136 -35.00 8.85 -13.43
N ALA A 137 -35.06 8.18 -12.28
CA ALA A 137 -34.02 7.20 -11.96
C ALA A 137 -34.29 5.96 -12.82
N THR A 138 -33.55 5.82 -13.92
CA THR A 138 -33.58 4.59 -14.71
C THR A 138 -32.73 3.57 -13.96
N PRO A 139 -33.27 2.40 -13.55
CA PRO A 139 -32.47 1.42 -12.85
C PRO A 139 -31.37 0.90 -13.78
N LEU A 140 -30.13 0.87 -13.27
CA LEU A 140 -29.02 0.16 -13.90
C LEU A 140 -29.49 -1.28 -14.19
N THR A 141 -29.67 -1.58 -15.47
CA THR A 141 -30.04 -2.92 -15.90
C THR A 141 -28.81 -3.79 -15.76
N VAL A 142 -28.80 -4.63 -14.72
CA VAL A 142 -27.84 -5.72 -14.59
C VAL A 142 -28.03 -6.63 -15.80
N ILE A 143 -27.13 -6.52 -16.78
CA ILE A 143 -27.05 -7.50 -17.86
C ILE A 143 -26.48 -8.77 -17.21
N SER A 144 -27.35 -9.69 -16.82
CA SER A 144 -26.95 -11.05 -16.47
C SER A 144 -26.26 -11.67 -17.69
N GLY A 145 -24.94 -11.70 -17.66
CA GLY A 145 -24.11 -12.41 -18.64
C GLY A 145 -24.52 -13.87 -18.68
N GLY A 146 -24.82 -14.35 -19.88
CA GLY A 146 -25.16 -15.74 -20.12
C GLY A 146 -24.06 -16.67 -19.62
N SER A 147 -24.47 -17.72 -18.93
CA SER A 147 -23.61 -18.81 -18.46
C SER A 147 -22.86 -19.43 -19.64
N MET A 148 -21.58 -19.09 -19.78
CA MET A 148 -20.64 -19.82 -20.62
C MET A 148 -19.96 -20.89 -19.77
N SER A 149 -20.59 -22.06 -19.69
CA SER A 149 -19.97 -23.28 -19.19
C SER A 149 -19.02 -23.83 -20.27
N GLY A 150 -17.83 -23.23 -20.38
CA GLY A 150 -16.68 -23.80 -21.05
C GLY A 150 -15.57 -23.94 -20.03
N GLU A 151 -15.13 -25.17 -19.76
CA GLU A 151 -13.92 -25.48 -18.99
C GLU A 151 -12.71 -24.86 -19.69
N ARG A 152 -12.46 -23.57 -19.45
CA ARG A 152 -11.14 -22.98 -19.59
C ARG A 152 -10.41 -23.32 -18.29
N SER A 153 -9.45 -24.24 -18.36
CA SER A 153 -8.30 -24.20 -17.45
C SER A 153 -7.60 -22.86 -17.70
N GLY A 154 -8.11 -21.83 -17.06
CA GLY A 154 -7.70 -20.44 -17.19
C GLY A 154 -6.39 -20.24 -16.48
N SER A 155 -5.28 -20.60 -17.15
CA SER A 155 -4.08 -19.80 -16.99
C SER A 155 -4.42 -18.43 -17.56
N GLY A 156 -4.99 -17.57 -16.72
CA GLY A 156 -5.24 -16.17 -17.07
C GLY A 156 -3.93 -15.63 -17.64
N SER A 157 -3.97 -15.13 -18.88
CA SER A 157 -2.78 -14.61 -19.51
C SER A 157 -2.24 -13.50 -18.63
N SER A 158 -1.02 -13.66 -18.09
CA SER A 158 -0.41 -12.68 -17.19
C SER A 158 -0.10 -11.33 -17.87
N GLY A 159 -0.62 -11.07 -19.07
CA GLY A 159 -0.32 -9.89 -19.88
C GLY A 159 1.15 -9.80 -20.31
N GLY A 160 1.93 -10.87 -20.12
CA GLY A 160 3.39 -10.85 -20.25
C GLY A 160 4.09 -10.14 -19.09
N PHE A 161 3.41 -9.94 -17.96
CA PHE A 161 4.04 -9.55 -16.69
C PHE A 161 4.52 -10.81 -15.96
N SER A 162 5.63 -10.66 -15.25
CA SER A 162 6.13 -11.73 -14.38
C SER A 162 5.17 -11.91 -13.20
N PRO A 163 4.66 -13.14 -12.93
CA PRO A 163 3.77 -13.36 -11.80
C PRO A 163 4.52 -13.22 -10.47
N GLY A 164 3.82 -12.79 -9.43
CA GLY A 164 4.39 -12.71 -8.09
C GLY A 164 3.41 -12.17 -7.07
N TRP A 165 3.75 -12.33 -5.80
CA TRP A 165 2.97 -11.82 -4.69
C TRP A 165 3.86 -11.03 -3.76
N CYS A 166 3.62 -9.72 -3.67
CA CYS A 166 4.35 -8.83 -2.78
C CYS A 166 3.65 -8.78 -1.43
N ALA A 167 4.27 -9.34 -0.39
CA ALA A 167 3.67 -9.40 0.95
C ALA A 167 4.72 -9.43 2.05
N THR A 168 4.25 -9.30 3.29
CA THR A 168 5.06 -9.52 4.49
C THR A 168 5.25 -11.01 4.78
N GLY A 169 6.19 -11.33 5.67
CA GLY A 169 6.45 -12.71 6.09
C GLY A 169 5.44 -13.23 7.11
N LEU A 170 5.17 -14.53 7.08
CA LEU A 170 4.33 -15.23 8.05
C LEU A 170 5.20 -15.96 9.10
N GLY A 171 6.25 -15.31 9.61
CA GLY A 171 7.20 -15.92 10.53
C GLY A 171 7.95 -17.09 9.89
N GLU A 172 8.00 -18.24 10.59
CA GLU A 172 8.65 -19.46 10.10
C GLU A 172 7.91 -20.12 8.92
N TYR A 173 6.62 -19.84 8.75
CA TYR A 173 5.78 -20.39 7.67
C TYR A 173 6.18 -19.80 6.31
N ARG A 174 6.52 -18.52 6.29
CA ARG A 174 6.99 -17.85 5.08
C ARG A 174 7.92 -16.70 5.47
N PRO A 175 9.24 -16.93 5.52
CA PRO A 175 10.19 -15.90 5.89
C PRO A 175 10.12 -14.69 4.96
N CYS A 176 10.40 -13.51 5.49
CA CYS A 176 10.55 -12.28 4.72
C CYS A 176 11.84 -11.58 5.12
N ARG A 177 12.64 -11.18 4.13
CA ARG A 177 13.93 -10.52 4.37
C ARG A 177 13.78 -9.05 4.80
N TYR A 178 12.73 -8.38 4.34
CA TYR A 178 12.47 -6.96 4.57
C TYR A 178 11.02 -6.75 5.06
N THR A 179 10.48 -5.55 4.93
CA THR A 179 9.04 -5.31 5.13
C THR A 179 8.22 -6.13 4.14
N TYR A 180 8.56 -6.03 2.86
CA TYR A 180 7.96 -6.81 1.78
C TYR A 180 8.98 -7.74 1.14
N GLN A 181 8.47 -8.84 0.59
CA GLN A 181 9.19 -9.69 -0.32
C GLN A 181 8.24 -10.12 -1.45
N ARG A 182 8.79 -10.24 -2.64
CA ARG A 182 8.12 -10.86 -3.78
C ARG A 182 8.26 -12.37 -3.68
N TYR A 183 7.15 -13.06 -3.50
CA TYR A 183 7.07 -14.51 -3.52
C TYR A 183 6.66 -15.01 -4.92
N PRO A 184 7.19 -16.16 -5.39
CA PRO A 184 6.68 -16.81 -6.60
C PRO A 184 5.19 -17.11 -6.43
N TYR A 185 4.38 -16.83 -7.44
CA TYR A 185 2.93 -16.95 -7.32
C TYR A 185 2.49 -18.40 -7.09
N GLU A 186 3.19 -19.35 -7.71
CA GLU A 186 3.00 -20.79 -7.55
C GLU A 186 3.35 -21.32 -6.15
N SER A 187 4.03 -20.52 -5.31
CA SER A 187 4.31 -20.88 -3.91
C SER A 187 3.13 -20.58 -2.98
N LEU A 188 2.13 -19.83 -3.46
CA LEU A 188 0.97 -19.44 -2.67
C LEU A 188 -0.04 -20.59 -2.56
N PRO A 189 -0.87 -20.61 -1.50
CA PRO A 189 -1.97 -21.54 -1.40
C PRO A 189 -2.89 -21.43 -2.62
N PRO A 190 -3.21 -22.56 -3.29
CA PRO A 190 -4.15 -22.54 -4.41
C PRO A 190 -5.51 -22.09 -3.92
N LEU A 191 -6.19 -21.26 -4.72
CA LEU A 191 -7.56 -20.83 -4.46
C LEU A 191 -8.47 -21.39 -5.55
N ASP A 192 -9.71 -21.71 -5.18
CA ASP A 192 -10.74 -22.06 -6.15
C ASP A 192 -11.38 -20.78 -6.68
N SER A 193 -11.04 -20.39 -7.90
CA SER A 193 -11.57 -19.18 -8.54
C SER A 193 -13.11 -19.15 -8.59
N ALA A 194 -13.79 -20.30 -8.52
CA ALA A 194 -15.25 -20.38 -8.51
C ALA A 194 -15.89 -19.84 -7.22
N GLU A 195 -15.13 -19.72 -6.13
CA GLU A 195 -15.63 -19.17 -4.85
C GLU A 195 -15.71 -17.64 -4.86
N PHE A 196 -14.95 -16.97 -5.73
CA PHE A 196 -14.88 -15.51 -5.81
C PHE A 196 -15.88 -14.97 -6.83
N THR A 197 -17.07 -14.66 -6.32
CA THR A 197 -18.27 -14.33 -7.11
C THR A 197 -18.64 -12.84 -7.08
N GLY A 198 -17.80 -12.01 -6.47
CA GLY A 198 -18.05 -10.61 -6.14
C GLY A 198 -18.96 -10.42 -4.92
N THR A 199 -19.26 -11.49 -4.18
CA THR A 199 -20.17 -11.43 -3.03
C THR A 199 -19.46 -11.35 -1.68
N PHE A 200 -18.15 -11.57 -1.63
CA PHE A 200 -17.31 -11.44 -0.43
C PHE A 200 -17.88 -12.18 0.80
N ARG A 201 -18.44 -13.38 0.58
CA ARG A 201 -19.09 -14.17 1.65
C ARG A 201 -18.14 -14.51 2.80
N TRP A 202 -16.84 -14.61 2.51
CA TRP A 202 -15.79 -14.83 3.49
C TRP A 202 -15.58 -13.63 4.43
N LEU A 203 -16.07 -12.43 4.08
CA LEU A 203 -16.19 -11.25 4.95
C LEU A 203 -17.62 -11.03 5.48
N GLY A 204 -18.49 -12.03 5.43
CA GLY A 204 -19.88 -11.90 5.88
C GLY A 204 -20.84 -11.30 4.82
N GLY A 205 -20.35 -11.10 3.60
CA GLY A 205 -21.13 -10.67 2.45
C GLY A 205 -21.42 -9.17 2.40
N LEU A 206 -22.11 -8.76 1.33
CA LEU A 206 -22.45 -7.35 1.06
C LEU A 206 -23.40 -6.74 2.11
N GLY A 207 -23.23 -5.46 2.38
CA GLY A 207 -24.11 -4.54 3.08
C GLY A 207 -24.78 -3.55 2.13
N GLU A 208 -24.98 -2.32 2.61
CA GLU A 208 -25.57 -1.23 1.82
C GLU A 208 -24.46 -0.40 1.15
N PRO A 209 -24.70 0.15 -0.06
CA PRO A 209 -23.76 1.05 -0.70
C PRO A 209 -23.55 2.36 0.07
N VAL A 210 -22.30 2.81 0.17
CA VAL A 210 -21.88 4.09 0.72
C VAL A 210 -21.91 5.15 -0.39
N ALA A 211 -22.84 6.10 -0.29
CA ALA A 211 -23.10 7.08 -1.36
C ALA A 211 -21.87 7.90 -1.80
N GLU A 212 -20.98 8.23 -0.85
CA GLU A 212 -19.74 8.94 -1.15
C GLU A 212 -18.81 8.10 -2.03
N GLN A 213 -18.59 6.84 -1.67
CA GLN A 213 -17.76 5.92 -2.44
C GLN A 213 -18.35 5.62 -3.81
N VAL A 214 -19.69 5.47 -3.90
CA VAL A 214 -20.38 5.35 -5.19
C VAL A 214 -20.08 6.57 -6.07
N THR A 215 -20.14 7.78 -5.52
CA THR A 215 -19.84 9.01 -6.26
C THR A 215 -18.37 9.09 -6.73
N VAL A 216 -17.44 8.54 -5.95
CA VAL A 216 -16.03 8.42 -6.37
C VAL A 216 -15.89 7.44 -7.53
N LEU A 217 -16.43 6.23 -7.41
CA LEU A 217 -16.32 5.21 -8.46
C LEU A 217 -17.13 5.52 -9.71
N ASP A 218 -18.23 6.28 -9.61
CA ASP A 218 -18.98 6.74 -10.78
C ASP A 218 -18.12 7.65 -11.67
N ARG A 219 -17.28 8.51 -11.04
CA ARG A 219 -16.35 9.37 -11.77
C ARG A 219 -15.26 8.56 -12.47
N VAL A 220 -14.66 7.60 -11.78
CA VAL A 220 -13.65 6.69 -12.37
C VAL A 220 -14.27 5.86 -13.51
N SER A 221 -15.48 5.34 -13.31
CA SER A 221 -16.23 4.56 -14.30
C SER A 221 -16.56 5.39 -15.54
N ALA A 222 -16.99 6.64 -15.37
CA ALA A 222 -17.27 7.54 -16.48
C ALA A 222 -16.01 7.82 -17.32
N SER A 223 -14.86 8.05 -16.66
CA SER A 223 -13.57 8.23 -17.32
C SER A 223 -13.14 6.98 -18.11
N LEU A 224 -13.27 5.79 -17.53
CA LEU A 224 -12.97 4.52 -18.23
C LEU A 224 -13.94 4.25 -19.38
N ALA A 225 -15.22 4.57 -19.22
CA ALA A 225 -16.23 4.36 -20.25
C ALA A 225 -15.97 5.21 -21.50
N ALA A 226 -15.40 6.41 -21.33
CA ALA A 226 -14.95 7.25 -22.45
C ALA A 226 -13.87 6.55 -23.31
N GLU A 227 -13.10 5.63 -22.70
CA GLU A 227 -12.06 4.83 -23.33
C GLU A 227 -12.55 3.42 -23.72
N GLY A 228 -13.85 3.13 -23.58
CA GLY A 228 -14.44 1.83 -23.90
C GLY A 228 -14.14 0.74 -22.88
N LEU A 229 -13.75 1.09 -21.65
CA LEU A 229 -13.44 0.17 -20.56
C LEU A 229 -14.49 0.22 -19.44
N THR A 230 -14.52 -0.82 -18.62
CA THR A 230 -15.42 -0.95 -17.46
C THR A 230 -14.68 -1.45 -16.23
N LEU A 231 -15.02 -0.95 -15.05
CA LEU A 231 -14.51 -1.51 -13.80
C LEU A 231 -15.07 -2.92 -13.56
N PRO A 232 -14.28 -3.84 -12.96
CA PRO A 232 -14.76 -5.14 -12.50
C PRO A 232 -15.88 -4.99 -11.46
N LEU A 233 -16.91 -5.85 -11.53
CA LEU A 233 -18.05 -5.78 -10.62
C LEU A 233 -17.69 -6.08 -9.16
N ASP A 234 -16.77 -7.02 -8.93
CA ASP A 234 -16.25 -7.34 -7.60
C ASP A 234 -15.51 -6.15 -6.98
N PHE A 235 -14.72 -5.43 -7.77
CA PHE A 235 -14.09 -4.19 -7.34
C PHE A 235 -15.09 -3.11 -6.95
N VAL A 236 -16.08 -2.85 -7.81
CA VAL A 236 -17.12 -1.85 -7.53
C VAL A 236 -17.91 -2.21 -6.27
N ALA A 237 -18.30 -3.47 -6.13
CA ALA A 237 -19.00 -3.96 -4.95
C ALA A 237 -18.15 -3.74 -3.69
N PHE A 238 -16.89 -4.15 -3.68
CA PHE A 238 -16.04 -4.00 -2.49
C PHE A 238 -15.85 -2.54 -2.07
N GLN A 239 -15.51 -1.67 -3.01
CA GLN A 239 -15.17 -0.28 -2.71
C GLN A 239 -16.38 0.57 -2.32
N THR A 240 -17.59 0.14 -2.68
CA THR A 240 -18.81 0.89 -2.37
C THR A 240 -19.60 0.32 -1.20
N ASP A 241 -19.25 -0.86 -0.70
CA ASP A 241 -20.05 -1.55 0.32
C ASP A 241 -19.66 -1.16 1.76
N SER A 242 -20.65 -0.77 2.56
CA SER A 242 -20.45 -0.32 3.94
C SER A 242 -19.82 -1.35 4.90
N LYS A 243 -19.83 -2.65 4.58
CA LYS A 243 -19.16 -3.68 5.39
C LYS A 243 -17.74 -3.97 4.93
N LEU A 244 -17.41 -3.59 3.70
CA LEU A 244 -16.14 -3.91 3.05
C LEU A 244 -15.24 -2.68 2.92
N ASP A 245 -15.82 -1.48 2.94
CA ASP A 245 -15.11 -0.21 2.99
C ASP A 245 -14.10 -0.21 4.14
N GLY A 246 -12.83 0.07 3.84
CA GLY A 246 -11.73 0.03 4.80
C GLY A 246 -11.30 -1.38 5.27
N ALA A 247 -11.91 -2.47 4.82
CA ALA A 247 -11.58 -3.80 5.34
C ALA A 247 -10.12 -4.22 5.06
N LEU A 248 -9.51 -3.77 3.95
CA LEU A 248 -8.09 -3.99 3.67
C LEU A 248 -7.19 -3.09 4.53
N ASP A 249 -7.58 -1.83 4.70
CA ASP A 249 -6.89 -0.83 5.51
C ASP A 249 -6.80 -1.28 6.97
N GLU A 250 -7.93 -1.75 7.52
CA GLU A 250 -8.06 -2.19 8.91
C GLU A 250 -7.17 -3.40 9.23
N VAL A 251 -6.97 -4.32 8.29
CA VAL A 251 -6.15 -5.51 8.50
C VAL A 251 -4.68 -5.29 8.19
N SER A 252 -4.33 -4.29 7.39
CA SER A 252 -2.95 -4.07 6.97
C SER A 252 -1.97 -4.00 8.16
N VAL A 253 -0.85 -4.71 8.05
CA VAL A 253 0.22 -4.71 9.06
C VAL A 253 1.36 -3.75 8.73
N THR A 254 1.29 -3.14 7.55
CA THR A 254 2.27 -2.19 6.99
C THR A 254 1.70 -0.79 6.81
N GLY A 255 0.43 -0.57 7.19
CA GLY A 255 -0.24 0.71 7.02
C GLY A 255 -0.69 0.97 5.58
N CYS A 256 -0.96 -0.09 4.81
CA CYS A 256 -1.63 0.08 3.52
C CYS A 256 -3.00 0.72 3.71
N TRP A 257 -3.38 1.58 2.77
CA TRP A 257 -4.66 2.26 2.79
C TRP A 257 -5.24 2.39 1.38
N THR A 258 -6.57 2.46 1.32
CA THR A 258 -7.33 2.55 0.08
C THR A 258 -7.16 3.93 -0.52
N ASP A 259 -6.64 3.97 -1.75
CA ASP A 259 -6.34 5.20 -2.48
C ASP A 259 -6.69 5.02 -3.96
N ILE A 260 -7.92 5.42 -4.31
CA ILE A 260 -8.46 5.26 -5.67
C ILE A 260 -7.99 6.41 -6.58
N SER A 261 -7.15 6.11 -7.56
CA SER A 261 -6.70 7.12 -8.55
C SER A 261 -7.74 7.35 -9.65
N GLN A 262 -7.54 8.41 -10.43
CA GLN A 262 -8.13 8.46 -11.78
C GLN A 262 -7.50 7.37 -12.67
N PRO A 263 -8.17 6.95 -13.76
CA PRO A 263 -7.57 6.02 -14.72
C PRO A 263 -6.27 6.59 -15.30
N LEU A 264 -5.19 5.83 -15.16
CA LEU A 264 -3.88 6.16 -15.71
C LEU A 264 -3.65 5.32 -16.97
N PRO A 265 -3.15 5.89 -18.09
CA PRO A 265 -2.79 5.07 -19.24
C PRO A 265 -1.72 4.05 -18.84
N SER A 266 -1.80 2.83 -19.37
CA SER A 266 -0.74 1.84 -19.14
C SER A 266 0.53 2.25 -19.90
N PRO A 267 1.70 2.27 -19.25
CA PRO A 267 2.96 2.51 -19.94
C PRO A 267 3.45 1.31 -20.76
N VAL A 268 2.76 0.17 -20.69
CA VAL A 268 3.23 -1.11 -21.27
C VAL A 268 2.36 -1.58 -22.44
N GLU A 269 1.08 -1.18 -22.48
CA GLU A 269 0.13 -1.63 -23.49
C GLU A 269 -0.81 -0.50 -23.91
N ALA A 270 -0.80 -0.17 -25.20
CA ALA A 270 -1.64 0.88 -25.74
C ALA A 270 -3.15 0.57 -25.54
N GLY A 271 -3.88 1.55 -25.02
CA GLY A 271 -5.31 1.44 -24.73
C GLY A 271 -5.64 0.68 -23.44
N ALA A 272 -4.67 0.08 -22.76
CA ALA A 272 -4.86 -0.43 -21.41
C ALA A 272 -4.72 0.70 -20.38
N PHE A 273 -5.35 0.52 -19.23
CA PHE A 273 -5.34 1.49 -18.13
C PHE A 273 -5.03 0.82 -16.80
N LEU A 274 -4.48 1.62 -15.89
CA LEU A 274 -4.26 1.32 -14.49
C LEU A 274 -5.24 2.13 -13.64
N VAL A 275 -5.78 1.53 -12.59
CA VAL A 275 -6.47 2.24 -11.51
C VAL A 275 -5.81 1.84 -10.20
N ARG A 276 -5.09 2.76 -9.55
CA ARG A 276 -4.57 2.52 -8.20
C ARG A 276 -5.74 2.32 -7.27
N PHE A 277 -5.63 1.37 -6.36
CA PHE A 277 -6.67 1.17 -5.35
C PHE A 277 -6.14 0.94 -3.94
N LEU A 278 -4.87 0.58 -3.80
CA LEU A 278 -4.24 0.36 -2.51
C LEU A 278 -2.78 0.77 -2.61
N ARG A 279 -2.25 1.41 -1.58
CA ARG A 279 -0.82 1.75 -1.49
C ARG A 279 -0.32 1.55 -0.08
N ASP A 280 0.95 1.19 0.03
CA ASP A 280 1.69 1.18 1.28
C ASP A 280 1.93 2.61 1.80
N GLN A 281 1.97 2.82 3.12
CA GLN A 281 2.20 4.15 3.72
C GLN A 281 3.53 4.80 3.31
N GLN A 282 4.52 4.00 2.87
CA GLN A 282 5.84 4.47 2.44
C GLN A 282 5.99 4.46 0.91
N ASP A 283 4.91 4.17 0.18
CA ASP A 283 4.89 4.04 -1.27
C ASP A 283 5.95 3.08 -1.80
N CYS A 284 6.24 2.02 -1.04
CA CYS A 284 7.20 1.00 -1.47
C CYS A 284 6.53 -0.13 -2.27
N VAL A 285 5.20 -0.26 -2.16
CA VAL A 285 4.37 -1.14 -3.00
C VAL A 285 3.04 -0.46 -3.23
N ILE A 286 2.60 -0.45 -4.49
CA ILE A 286 1.34 0.13 -4.94
C ILE A 286 0.62 -0.89 -5.81
N TRP A 287 -0.67 -1.10 -5.52
CA TRP A 287 -1.50 -2.07 -6.22
C TRP A 287 -2.49 -1.36 -7.15
N TYR A 288 -2.62 -1.93 -8.34
CA TYR A 288 -3.44 -1.40 -9.41
C TYR A 288 -4.34 -2.48 -9.99
N LEU A 289 -5.55 -2.09 -10.39
CA LEU A 289 -6.29 -2.82 -11.41
C LEU A 289 -5.67 -2.54 -12.76
N TYR A 290 -5.40 -3.57 -13.53
CA TYR A 290 -4.98 -3.49 -14.92
C TYR A 290 -6.18 -3.83 -15.81
N LEU A 291 -6.60 -2.89 -16.66
CA LEU A 291 -7.76 -3.02 -17.53
C LEU A 291 -7.35 -3.01 -18.99
N ARG A 292 -7.64 -4.08 -19.74
CA ARG A 292 -7.29 -4.20 -21.16
C ARG A 292 -8.50 -3.90 -22.07
N PRO A 293 -8.29 -3.38 -23.30
CA PRO A 293 -9.35 -3.17 -24.28
C PRO A 293 -10.18 -4.42 -24.61
N ALA A 294 -9.59 -5.61 -24.45
CA ALA A 294 -10.27 -6.88 -24.69
C ALA A 294 -11.26 -7.28 -23.56
N GLY A 295 -11.37 -6.46 -22.51
CA GLY A 295 -12.21 -6.73 -21.34
C GLY A 295 -11.54 -7.60 -20.27
N GLU A 296 -10.29 -8.01 -20.49
CA GLU A 296 -9.49 -8.69 -19.46
C GLU A 296 -9.08 -7.70 -18.38
N THR A 297 -9.31 -8.09 -17.12
CA THR A 297 -8.96 -7.29 -15.94
C THR A 297 -8.27 -8.18 -14.91
N PHE A 298 -7.22 -7.67 -14.26
CA PHE A 298 -6.49 -8.39 -13.20
C PHE A 298 -5.77 -7.40 -12.28
N VAL A 299 -5.21 -7.89 -11.17
CA VAL A 299 -4.44 -7.07 -10.23
C VAL A 299 -2.95 -7.16 -10.55
N VAL A 300 -2.28 -6.02 -10.53
CA VAL A 300 -0.82 -5.89 -10.59
C VAL A 300 -0.30 -5.10 -9.41
N PHE A 301 1.01 -5.19 -9.15
CA PHE A 301 1.70 -4.28 -8.23
C PHE A 301 2.98 -3.72 -8.86
N SER A 302 3.40 -2.56 -8.38
CA SER A 302 4.66 -1.90 -8.72
C SER A 302 5.23 -1.15 -7.51
N ASP A 303 6.54 -0.87 -7.53
CA ASP A 303 7.20 0.08 -6.63
C ASP A 303 7.19 1.52 -7.18
N ILE A 304 6.71 1.72 -8.41
CA ILE A 304 6.53 3.02 -9.07
C ILE A 304 5.15 3.59 -8.76
N ASP A 305 5.12 4.87 -8.35
CA ASP A 305 3.89 5.67 -8.28
C ASP A 305 3.61 6.30 -9.65
N TYR A 306 2.84 5.61 -10.48
CA TYR A 306 2.58 6.05 -11.85
C TYR A 306 1.83 7.38 -11.92
N GLU A 307 0.97 7.68 -10.94
CA GLU A 307 0.31 8.98 -10.86
C GLU A 307 1.36 10.08 -10.70
N GLY A 308 2.27 9.92 -9.73
CA GLY A 308 3.36 10.85 -9.50
C GLY A 308 4.31 10.99 -10.70
N GLU A 309 4.61 9.91 -11.42
CA GLU A 309 5.42 9.95 -12.64
C GLU A 309 4.74 10.73 -13.78
N TYR A 310 3.42 10.50 -14.00
CA TYR A 310 2.67 11.24 -15.01
C TYR A 310 2.53 12.72 -14.67
N GLU A 311 2.35 13.05 -13.39
CA GLU A 311 2.35 14.44 -12.92
C GLU A 311 3.70 15.12 -13.12
N ALA A 312 4.78 14.45 -12.73
CA ALA A 312 6.14 14.96 -12.95
C ALA A 312 6.38 15.25 -14.43
N ARG A 313 6.03 14.31 -15.33
CA ARG A 313 6.13 14.50 -16.78
C ARG A 313 5.29 15.68 -17.28
N ARG A 314 4.02 15.77 -16.87
CA ARG A 314 3.10 16.85 -17.26
C ARG A 314 3.68 18.22 -16.89
N ASP A 315 4.29 18.30 -15.71
CA ASP A 315 4.80 19.54 -15.15
C ASP A 315 6.25 19.84 -15.56
N GLY A 316 6.86 18.96 -16.38
CA GLY A 316 8.21 19.12 -16.92
C GLY A 316 9.33 18.81 -15.92
N TYR A 317 9.01 18.08 -14.85
CA TYR A 317 9.99 17.55 -13.90
C TYR A 317 10.60 16.23 -14.40
N GLU A 318 11.77 15.90 -13.86
CA GLU A 318 12.43 14.60 -14.10
C GLU A 318 11.61 13.48 -13.43
N THR A 319 11.31 12.44 -14.19
CA THR A 319 10.65 11.22 -13.73
C THR A 319 11.69 10.26 -13.12
N GLU A 320 11.29 9.42 -12.17
CA GLU A 320 12.17 8.40 -11.59
C GLU A 320 12.52 7.32 -12.62
N THR A 321 11.62 7.07 -13.57
CA THR A 321 11.77 6.09 -14.65
C THR A 321 11.46 6.68 -16.02
N ASP A 322 11.88 6.00 -17.08
CA ASP A 322 11.49 6.35 -18.44
C ASP A 322 10.14 5.70 -18.76
N LEU A 323 9.03 6.44 -18.67
CA LEU A 323 7.71 5.88 -19.01
C LEU A 323 7.55 5.56 -20.50
N ASP A 324 8.50 5.98 -21.35
CA ASP A 324 8.48 5.67 -22.79
C ASP A 324 9.30 4.40 -23.12
N ASP A 325 9.96 3.78 -22.13
CA ASP A 325 10.61 2.48 -22.25
C ASP A 325 9.68 1.33 -21.79
N PRO A 326 8.93 0.69 -22.70
CA PRO A 326 7.97 -0.35 -22.34
C PRO A 326 8.63 -1.60 -21.74
N GLU A 327 9.93 -1.85 -21.96
CA GLU A 327 10.64 -3.00 -21.38
C GLU A 327 10.98 -2.75 -19.91
N GLN A 328 11.47 -1.54 -19.61
CA GLN A 328 11.66 -1.09 -18.23
C GLN A 328 10.33 -1.12 -17.47
N GLN A 329 9.28 -0.54 -18.03
CA GLN A 329 7.98 -0.45 -17.38
C GLN A 329 7.32 -1.83 -17.19
N ARG A 330 7.46 -2.72 -18.16
CA ARG A 330 7.00 -4.12 -18.02
C ARG A 330 7.72 -4.87 -16.92
N SER A 331 9.00 -4.56 -16.69
CA SER A 331 9.79 -5.19 -15.62
C SER A 331 9.44 -4.65 -14.23
N ALA A 332 8.98 -3.40 -14.14
CA ALA A 332 8.55 -2.76 -12.90
C ALA A 332 7.12 -3.17 -12.46
N ILE A 333 6.31 -3.71 -13.38
CA ILE A 333 4.95 -4.19 -13.10
C ILE A 333 4.95 -5.71 -12.96
N SER A 334 4.36 -6.21 -11.88
CA SER A 334 4.20 -7.65 -11.64
C SER A 334 2.74 -8.03 -11.56
N TRP A 335 2.37 -9.11 -12.26
CA TRP A 335 1.03 -9.70 -12.16
C TRP A 335 0.83 -10.32 -10.77
N CYS A 336 -0.29 -10.01 -10.14
CA CYS A 336 -0.54 -10.27 -8.72
C CYS A 336 -1.67 -11.24 -8.46
N ALA A 337 -2.83 -11.06 -9.09
CA ALA A 337 -3.99 -11.93 -8.93
C ALA A 337 -4.91 -11.83 -10.16
N PRO A 338 -5.68 -12.88 -10.49
CA PRO A 338 -6.56 -12.89 -11.66
C PRO A 338 -7.82 -12.04 -11.48
N SER A 339 -8.23 -11.74 -10.25
CA SER A 339 -9.37 -10.86 -9.92
C SER A 339 -9.06 -10.00 -8.70
N PHE A 340 -9.89 -8.98 -8.47
CA PHE A 340 -9.77 -8.15 -7.28
C PHE A 340 -10.17 -8.94 -6.03
N GLU A 341 -11.24 -9.73 -6.08
CA GLU A 341 -11.65 -10.50 -4.91
C GLU A 341 -10.61 -11.55 -4.49
N GLU A 342 -9.93 -12.21 -5.44
CA GLU A 342 -8.82 -13.11 -5.11
C GLU A 342 -7.65 -12.39 -4.44
N PHE A 343 -7.32 -11.18 -4.92
CA PHE A 343 -6.34 -10.32 -4.26
C PHE A 343 -6.79 -9.97 -2.84
N ALA A 344 -8.02 -9.46 -2.67
CA ALA A 344 -8.56 -9.00 -1.40
C ALA A 344 -8.60 -10.14 -0.36
N TYR A 345 -9.04 -11.33 -0.76
CA TYR A 345 -9.02 -12.53 0.07
C TYR A 345 -7.60 -12.82 0.57
N ARG A 346 -6.65 -12.91 -0.35
CA ARG A 346 -5.27 -13.28 0.00
C ARG A 346 -4.60 -12.23 0.86
N PHE A 347 -4.77 -10.95 0.53
CA PHE A 347 -4.27 -9.83 1.31
C PHE A 347 -4.83 -9.85 2.73
N TRP A 348 -6.16 -10.00 2.87
CA TRP A 348 -6.82 -9.99 4.17
C TRP A 348 -6.35 -11.17 5.04
N VAL A 349 -6.36 -12.39 4.49
CA VAL A 349 -5.98 -13.62 5.21
C VAL A 349 -4.56 -13.55 5.71
N GLU A 350 -3.62 -13.11 4.87
CA GLU A 350 -2.21 -13.09 5.25
C GLU A 350 -1.90 -12.02 6.30
N ASN A 351 -2.53 -10.84 6.20
CA ASN A 351 -2.40 -9.81 7.21
C ASN A 351 -3.05 -10.22 8.54
N HIS A 352 -4.20 -10.89 8.49
CA HIS A 352 -4.86 -11.46 9.67
C HIS A 352 -4.00 -12.55 10.33
N LEU A 353 -3.44 -13.46 9.53
CA LEU A 353 -2.50 -14.49 9.99
C LEU A 353 -1.25 -13.88 10.62
N TRP A 354 -0.68 -12.84 10.00
CA TRP A 354 0.49 -12.15 10.54
C TRP A 354 0.23 -11.66 11.97
N ARG A 355 -0.92 -11.02 12.21
CA ARG A 355 -1.30 -10.51 13.56
C ARG A 355 -1.45 -11.64 14.56
N ALA A 356 -2.16 -12.71 14.20
CA ALA A 356 -2.36 -13.88 15.05
C ALA A 356 -1.03 -14.57 15.42
N LEU A 357 -0.15 -14.78 14.44
CA LEU A 357 1.18 -15.36 14.64
C LEU A 357 2.06 -14.47 15.51
N ARG A 358 2.00 -13.15 15.31
CA ARG A 358 2.76 -12.19 16.12
C ARG A 358 2.29 -12.15 17.57
N ALA A 359 0.98 -12.30 17.80
CA ALA A 359 0.38 -12.41 19.12
C ALA A 359 0.57 -13.79 19.77
N ASN A 360 1.08 -14.77 19.03
CA ASN A 360 1.12 -16.18 19.43
C ASN A 360 -0.26 -16.73 19.83
N ASP A 361 -1.31 -16.28 19.13
CA ASP A 361 -2.69 -16.71 19.32
C ASP A 361 -3.32 -17.11 18.00
N VAL A 362 -3.02 -18.34 17.58
CA VAL A 362 -3.64 -18.98 16.41
C VAL A 362 -4.93 -19.73 16.76
N SER A 363 -5.32 -19.75 18.04
CA SER A 363 -6.45 -20.54 18.54
C SER A 363 -7.80 -19.92 18.15
N GLY A 364 -7.84 -18.58 18.04
CA GLY A 364 -9.00 -17.81 17.61
C GLY A 364 -9.24 -17.81 16.10
N LEU A 365 -8.28 -18.27 15.29
CA LEU A 365 -8.40 -18.26 13.83
C LEU A 365 -9.53 -19.17 13.35
N GLU A 366 -10.22 -18.77 12.31
CA GLU A 366 -11.22 -19.58 11.62
C GLU A 366 -10.58 -20.84 11.01
N PRO A 367 -11.32 -21.95 10.87
CA PRO A 367 -10.77 -23.18 10.29
C PRO A 367 -10.15 -22.99 8.91
N TRP A 368 -10.81 -22.21 8.04
CA TRP A 368 -10.36 -21.99 6.66
C TRP A 368 -9.08 -21.12 6.60
N VAL A 369 -8.91 -20.16 7.52
CA VAL A 369 -7.66 -19.38 7.66
C VAL A 369 -6.51 -20.28 8.12
N ARG A 370 -6.78 -21.23 9.03
CA ARG A 370 -5.80 -22.25 9.44
C ARG A 370 -5.44 -23.19 8.29
N ASP A 371 -6.40 -23.56 7.46
CA ASP A 371 -6.16 -24.39 6.27
C ASP A 371 -5.26 -23.65 5.27
N TYR A 372 -5.45 -22.35 5.08
CA TYR A 372 -4.54 -21.50 4.28
C TYR A 372 -3.10 -21.56 4.81
N LEU A 373 -2.90 -21.42 6.12
CA LEU A 373 -1.57 -21.47 6.76
C LEU A 373 -0.89 -22.84 6.60
N ARG A 374 -1.66 -23.95 6.65
CA ARG A 374 -1.12 -25.31 6.52
C ARG A 374 -0.45 -25.59 5.19
N HIS A 375 -0.78 -24.86 4.12
CA HIS A 375 -0.08 -24.98 2.84
C HIS A 375 1.43 -24.78 2.97
N TYR A 376 1.86 -23.92 3.91
CA TYR A 376 3.28 -23.62 4.13
C TYR A 376 4.02 -24.68 4.97
N PHE A 377 3.30 -25.57 5.64
CA PHE A 377 3.88 -26.75 6.31
C PHE A 377 3.03 -27.98 5.99
N PRO A 378 3.37 -28.73 4.92
CA PRO A 378 2.81 -30.06 4.78
C PRO A 378 3.18 -30.86 6.04
N PRO A 379 2.23 -31.62 6.63
CA PRO A 379 2.51 -32.43 7.81
C PRO A 379 3.71 -33.32 7.49
N SER A 380 4.71 -33.33 8.38
CA SER A 380 5.88 -34.19 8.25
C SER A 380 5.39 -35.63 8.07
N SER A 381 5.53 -36.16 6.85
CA SER A 381 5.09 -37.49 6.44
C SER A 381 5.88 -38.59 7.13
#